data_AF-A0A964RJP7-F1
#
_entry.id   AF-A0A964RJP7-F1
#
_cell.length_a   1.000
_cell.length_b   1.000
_cell.length_c   1.000
_cell.angle_alpha   90.00
_cell.angle_beta   90.00
_cell.angle_gamma   90.00
#
_symmetry.space_group_name_H-M   'P 1'
#
loop_
_entity.id
_entity.type
_entity.pdbx_description
1 polymer ?
#
loop_
_entity_poly.entity_id
_entity_poly.type
_entity_poly.pdbx_seq_one_letter_code
_entity_poly.pdbx_strand_id
1 'polypeptide(L)'
;MLEKIYVVYDNSLKPCYDVENIIGDKSFGEVIFKRRTLKDRYFEVLNKYEFIKGILDINSVSTIKKVFNEVSEFPTTTKIIHLYSEYIIKCEESFDTIIKKSQYIKESIIINSNEGIIGLMFDNTEEYMRFLKSCVSMKETKKPCEEVTYQTMLSNAFFQLNDLSNFLQYITGGFDARFFNSLNGDEYTVTKSSTNKKKIKSEYMFYHLLPDEMKYWFVLPYDYQETEEIASYTMERLHMTDIAIRWVHNAISTEEFRKLLKKIFYFVDSRKRKIISRDEYIKISNSLYLDKIDERIDDLKRHDLFSCFADYIKSSTNYSNIEEIVMEYKNLYRSVVEEVDIEYISVIGHGDLCFSNMLYNKETSTLKLIDTKGALEEEQIWTNPYYDIAKLSHSICGKYDFFNSGMYDIKLNSDLKFELTIDFDNSAYIEIFREYLEKSGYDYRMIRLLEASLFLSMMPLHMDFPQKVFGFLLNAINILEEVKNV
;
A
#
# COMPACT_ATOMS: atom_id res chain seq x y z
N MET A 1 14.71 -37.71 22.19
CA MET A 1 13.82 -36.57 22.50
C MET A 1 13.88 -35.63 21.31
N LEU A 2 12.75 -35.11 20.85
CA LEU A 2 12.77 -34.05 19.82
C LEU A 2 13.50 -32.85 20.41
N GLU A 3 14.55 -32.39 19.74
CA GLU A 3 15.36 -31.28 20.23
C GLU A 3 14.62 -29.96 20.07
N LYS A 4 14.84 -29.09 21.05
CA LYS A 4 14.29 -27.73 21.09
C LYS A 4 15.18 -26.83 20.25
N ILE A 5 14.58 -26.01 19.40
CA ILE A 5 15.29 -25.14 18.46
C ILE A 5 15.02 -23.68 18.80
N TYR A 6 16.03 -22.83 18.59
CA TYR A 6 15.84 -21.39 18.49
C TYR A 6 16.04 -20.94 17.05
N VAL A 7 15.23 -19.98 16.62
CA VAL A 7 15.40 -19.35 15.32
C VAL A 7 15.93 -17.94 15.53
N VAL A 8 16.91 -17.54 14.73
CA VAL A 8 17.42 -16.18 14.68
C VAL A 8 16.97 -15.58 13.36
N TYR A 9 16.17 -14.52 13.44
CA TYR A 9 15.78 -13.71 12.31
C TYR A 9 16.79 -12.58 12.14
N ASP A 10 17.52 -12.60 11.03
CA ASP A 10 18.56 -11.62 10.73
C ASP A 10 18.03 -10.54 9.78
N ASN A 11 17.66 -9.44 10.40
CA ASN A 11 17.17 -8.23 9.79
C ASN A 11 18.26 -7.15 9.60
N SER A 12 19.54 -7.53 9.69
CA SER A 12 20.66 -6.57 9.57
C SER A 12 21.10 -6.28 8.15
N LEU A 13 20.68 -7.11 7.19
CA LEU A 13 20.98 -6.89 5.77
C LEU A 13 20.21 -5.69 5.24
N LYS A 14 20.93 -4.80 4.54
CA LYS A 14 20.33 -3.65 3.89
C LYS A 14 19.79 -4.02 2.51
N PRO A 15 18.62 -3.49 2.12
CA PRO A 15 18.16 -3.57 0.75
C PRO A 15 19.17 -2.95 -0.23
N CYS A 16 19.18 -3.45 -1.46
CA CYS A 16 19.90 -2.81 -2.56
C CYS A 16 19.24 -1.47 -2.89
N TYR A 17 19.97 -0.61 -3.60
CA TYR A 17 19.54 0.74 -3.94
C TYR A 17 18.15 0.79 -4.59
N ASP A 18 17.84 -0.16 -5.47
CA ASP A 18 16.55 -0.21 -6.16
C ASP A 18 15.37 -0.48 -5.21
N VAL A 19 15.56 -1.38 -4.23
CA VAL A 19 14.55 -1.68 -3.22
C VAL A 19 14.47 -0.56 -2.19
N GLU A 20 15.62 0.00 -1.77
CA GLU A 20 15.72 1.17 -0.89
C GLU A 20 14.97 2.38 -1.47
N ASN A 21 14.99 2.58 -2.79
CA ASN A 21 14.21 3.61 -3.46
C ASN A 21 12.69 3.44 -3.27
N ILE A 22 12.22 2.23 -2.99
CA ILE A 22 10.80 1.92 -2.78
C ILE A 22 10.43 2.02 -1.30
N ILE A 23 11.26 1.50 -0.40
CA ILE A 23 10.92 1.37 1.03
C ILE A 23 11.64 2.37 1.94
N GLY A 24 12.51 3.21 1.40
CA GLY A 24 13.31 4.17 2.15
C GLY A 24 14.36 3.47 3.02
N ASP A 25 14.66 4.04 4.18
CA ASP A 25 15.65 3.52 5.14
C ASP A 25 15.23 2.23 5.87
N LYS A 26 14.08 1.64 5.49
CA LYS A 26 13.51 0.46 6.15
C LYS A 26 14.29 -0.81 5.80
N SER A 27 14.43 -1.69 6.78
CA SER A 27 14.91 -3.06 6.59
C SER A 27 13.85 -3.96 5.95
N PHE A 28 14.25 -5.14 5.47
CA PHE A 28 13.31 -6.11 4.90
C PHE A 28 12.21 -6.49 5.90
N GLY A 29 12.55 -6.70 7.17
CA GLY A 29 11.59 -7.04 8.21
C GLY A 29 10.52 -5.97 8.46
N GLU A 30 10.81 -4.71 8.13
CA GLU A 30 9.92 -3.55 8.29
C GLU A 30 9.04 -3.28 7.06
N VAL A 31 9.25 -4.00 5.96
CA VAL A 31 8.41 -3.90 4.76
C VAL A 31 6.98 -4.27 5.11
N ILE A 32 6.05 -3.38 4.81
CA ILE A 32 4.63 -3.55 5.10
C ILE A 32 3.96 -4.12 3.87
N PHE A 33 3.31 -5.27 4.05
CA PHE A 33 2.50 -5.88 2.99
C PHE A 33 1.19 -6.43 3.58
N LYS A 34 0.06 -6.04 2.98
CA LYS A 34 -1.31 -6.31 3.49
C LYS A 34 -1.43 -6.14 5.01
N ARG A 35 -1.12 -4.95 5.52
CA ARG A 35 -1.32 -4.58 6.93
C ARG A 35 -0.43 -5.27 7.96
N ARG A 36 0.57 -6.05 7.53
CA ARG A 36 1.52 -6.71 8.42
C ARG A 36 2.93 -6.51 7.91
N THR A 37 3.88 -6.41 8.83
CA THR A 37 5.29 -6.39 8.45
C THR A 37 5.72 -7.78 7.96
N LEU A 38 6.78 -7.85 7.16
CA LEU A 38 7.36 -9.13 6.76
C LEU A 38 7.81 -9.95 7.96
N LYS A 39 8.36 -9.28 8.97
CA LYS A 39 8.74 -9.91 10.23
C LYS A 39 7.57 -10.58 10.94
N ASP A 40 6.43 -9.88 11.08
CA ASP A 40 5.24 -10.44 11.75
C ASP A 40 4.73 -11.69 11.04
N ARG A 41 4.70 -11.66 9.70
CA ARG A 41 4.31 -12.82 8.87
C ARG A 41 5.26 -13.99 9.08
N TYR A 42 6.55 -13.72 9.10
CA TYR A 42 7.57 -14.73 9.30
C TYR A 42 7.44 -15.38 10.69
N PHE A 43 7.23 -14.55 11.72
CA PHE A 43 7.08 -15.00 13.11
C PHE A 43 5.80 -15.79 13.31
N GLU A 44 4.70 -15.40 12.66
CA GLU A 44 3.45 -16.17 12.67
C GLU A 44 3.64 -17.60 12.13
N VAL A 45 4.36 -17.76 11.01
CA VAL A 45 4.65 -19.10 10.46
C VAL A 45 5.53 -19.90 11.42
N LEU A 46 6.58 -19.30 11.97
CA LEU A 46 7.47 -19.97 12.93
C LEU A 46 6.76 -20.36 14.24
N ASN A 47 5.82 -19.54 14.72
CA ASN A 47 5.07 -19.81 15.95
C ASN A 47 4.08 -20.98 15.81
N LYS A 48 3.83 -21.50 14.59
CA LYS A 48 3.07 -22.74 14.38
C LYS A 48 3.81 -23.99 14.89
N TYR A 49 5.13 -23.91 15.13
CA TYR A 49 5.97 -25.05 15.51
C TYR A 49 6.23 -25.10 17.01
N GLU A 50 5.59 -26.02 17.74
CA GLU A 50 5.73 -26.15 19.21
C GLU A 50 7.17 -26.42 19.71
N PHE A 51 8.03 -26.96 18.83
CA PHE A 51 9.42 -27.26 19.16
C PHE A 51 10.36 -26.05 19.02
N ILE A 52 9.91 -24.96 18.39
CA ILE A 52 10.63 -23.68 18.38
C ILE A 52 10.39 -23.02 19.74
N LYS A 53 11.46 -22.80 20.52
CA LYS A 53 11.37 -22.25 21.88
C LYS A 53 11.37 -20.74 21.94
N GLY A 54 11.96 -20.10 20.95
CA GLY A 54 12.05 -18.66 20.87
C GLY A 54 12.61 -18.23 19.53
N ILE A 55 12.31 -16.97 19.21
CA ILE A 55 12.84 -16.29 18.03
C ILE A 55 13.69 -15.12 18.53
N LEU A 56 14.96 -15.13 18.18
CA LEU A 56 15.92 -14.06 18.44
C LEU A 56 16.01 -13.16 17.21
N ASP A 57 16.40 -11.91 17.42
CA ASP A 57 16.35 -10.89 16.37
C ASP A 57 17.67 -10.12 16.28
N ILE A 58 18.23 -10.03 15.09
CA ILE A 58 19.42 -9.25 14.77
C ILE A 58 19.00 -8.14 13.82
N ASN A 59 18.94 -6.90 14.31
CA ASN A 59 18.62 -5.73 13.46
C ASN A 59 19.87 -4.96 13.04
N SER A 60 21.01 -5.19 13.70
CA SER A 60 22.29 -4.58 13.38
C SER A 60 23.45 -5.36 13.98
N VAL A 61 24.68 -4.99 13.61
CA VAL A 61 25.90 -5.51 14.25
C VAL A 61 25.91 -5.26 15.77
N SER A 62 25.26 -4.19 16.24
CA SER A 62 25.19 -3.88 17.67
C SER A 62 24.32 -4.87 18.46
N THR A 63 23.26 -5.40 17.84
CA THR A 63 22.37 -6.41 18.44
C THR A 63 22.99 -7.80 18.49
N ILE A 64 24.03 -8.07 17.69
CA ILE A 64 24.74 -9.36 17.71
C ILE A 64 25.28 -9.67 19.11
N LYS A 65 25.79 -8.67 19.84
CA LYS A 65 26.29 -8.88 21.22
C LYS A 65 25.19 -9.34 22.18
N LYS A 66 23.97 -8.82 22.01
CA LYS A 66 22.82 -9.23 22.82
C LYS A 66 22.46 -10.68 22.53
N VAL A 67 22.33 -11.04 21.25
CA VAL A 67 22.05 -12.42 20.82
C VAL A 67 23.16 -13.37 21.28
N PHE A 68 24.43 -12.96 21.21
CA PHE A 68 25.56 -13.73 21.72
C PHE A 68 25.41 -14.04 23.21
N ASN A 69 25.07 -13.04 24.03
CA ASN A 69 24.87 -13.24 25.46
C ASN A 69 23.69 -14.19 25.74
N GLU A 70 22.55 -14.02 25.06
CA GLU A 70 21.39 -14.89 25.22
C GLU A 70 21.72 -16.34 24.84
N VAL A 71 22.37 -16.55 23.70
CA VAL A 71 22.78 -17.89 23.25
C VAL A 71 23.79 -18.54 24.20
N SER A 72 24.64 -17.75 24.86
CA SER A 72 25.63 -18.28 25.81
C SER A 72 25.01 -18.95 27.04
N GLU A 73 23.75 -18.64 27.35
CA GLU A 73 22.99 -19.24 28.45
C GLU A 73 22.28 -20.53 28.03
N PHE A 74 22.24 -20.85 26.74
CA PHE A 74 21.57 -22.05 26.23
C PHE A 74 22.44 -23.30 26.39
N PRO A 75 21.83 -24.49 26.61
CA PRO A 75 22.57 -25.76 26.60
C PRO A 75 23.36 -25.94 25.30
N THR A 76 24.58 -26.48 25.37
CA THR A 76 25.45 -26.68 24.20
C THR A 76 24.78 -27.48 23.08
N THR A 77 23.93 -28.44 23.42
CA THR A 77 23.17 -29.28 22.49
C THR A 77 21.99 -28.55 21.83
N THR A 78 21.84 -27.25 22.03
CA THR A 78 20.73 -26.47 21.45
C THR A 78 21.04 -26.15 20.00
N LYS A 79 20.10 -26.53 19.12
CA LYS A 79 20.16 -26.23 17.69
C LYS A 79 19.63 -24.84 17.39
N ILE A 80 20.28 -24.17 16.45
CA ILE A 80 19.95 -22.79 16.08
C ILE A 80 19.78 -22.68 14.56
N ILE A 81 18.70 -22.06 14.11
CA ILE A 81 18.49 -21.74 12.69
C ILE A 81 18.66 -20.24 12.53
N HIS A 82 19.62 -19.79 11.73
CA HIS A 82 19.82 -18.39 11.36
C HIS A 82 19.23 -18.15 9.97
N LEU A 83 18.25 -17.25 9.84
CA LEU A 83 17.56 -16.96 8.57
C LEU A 83 17.65 -15.47 8.24
N TYR A 84 18.01 -15.15 7.01
CA TYR A 84 18.08 -13.77 6.54
C TYR A 84 16.71 -13.23 6.14
N SER A 85 16.39 -12.03 6.62
CA SER A 85 15.15 -11.28 6.32
C SER A 85 14.93 -10.98 4.84
N GLU A 86 16.00 -10.96 4.03
CA GLU A 86 15.92 -10.74 2.58
C GLU A 86 15.20 -11.90 1.86
N TYR A 87 15.05 -13.06 2.50
CA TYR A 87 14.34 -14.21 1.94
C TYR A 87 12.98 -14.39 2.62
N ILE A 88 11.94 -14.48 1.81
CA ILE A 88 10.57 -14.75 2.28
C ILE A 88 10.16 -16.18 1.99
N ILE A 89 9.23 -16.70 2.79
CA ILE A 89 8.65 -18.03 2.60
C ILE A 89 7.68 -17.98 1.42
N LYS A 90 8.03 -18.66 0.32
CA LYS A 90 7.22 -18.79 -0.89
C LYS A 90 6.34 -20.05 -0.87
N CYS A 91 6.84 -21.15 -0.30
CA CYS A 91 6.12 -22.42 -0.21
C CYS A 91 6.14 -22.95 1.23
N GLU A 92 5.00 -22.86 1.93
CA GLU A 92 4.89 -23.33 3.32
C GLU A 92 5.19 -24.84 3.46
N GLU A 93 4.82 -25.68 2.48
CA GLU A 93 5.09 -27.14 2.54
C GLU A 93 6.59 -27.47 2.44
N SER A 94 7.30 -26.81 1.52
CA SER A 94 8.75 -26.96 1.38
C SER A 94 9.47 -26.38 2.60
N PHE A 95 9.00 -25.25 3.12
CA PHE A 95 9.52 -24.65 4.34
C PHE A 95 9.31 -25.56 5.57
N ASP A 96 8.13 -26.16 5.70
CA ASP A 96 7.81 -27.11 6.77
C ASP A 96 8.78 -28.30 6.81
N THR A 97 9.12 -28.81 5.62
CA THR A 97 10.12 -29.89 5.51
C THR A 97 11.49 -29.46 6.01
N ILE A 98 11.91 -28.22 5.73
CA ILE A 98 13.21 -27.66 6.17
C ILE A 98 13.21 -27.49 7.69
N ILE A 99 12.17 -26.87 8.24
CA ILE A 99 12.06 -26.60 9.67
C ILE A 99 11.96 -27.91 10.47
N LYS A 100 11.23 -28.93 10.01
CA LYS A 100 11.21 -30.25 10.68
C LYS A 100 12.56 -30.97 10.60
N LYS A 101 13.26 -30.90 9.45
CA LYS A 101 14.59 -31.50 9.29
C LYS A 101 15.63 -30.92 10.25
N SER A 102 15.51 -29.64 10.59
CA SER A 102 16.43 -28.98 11.52
C SER A 102 16.53 -29.68 12.87
N GLN A 103 15.48 -30.39 13.34
CA GLN A 103 15.51 -31.16 14.59
C GLN A 103 16.49 -32.34 14.55
N TYR A 104 16.84 -32.83 13.36
CA TYR A 104 17.55 -34.08 13.14
C TYR A 104 18.95 -33.91 12.55
N ILE A 105 19.38 -32.66 12.31
CA ILE A 105 20.76 -32.41 11.85
C ILE A 105 21.75 -32.94 12.89
N LYS A 106 22.92 -33.36 12.40
CA LYS A 106 24.07 -33.80 13.22
C LYS A 106 25.35 -33.03 12.90
N GLU A 107 25.26 -32.18 11.89
CA GLU A 107 26.33 -31.31 11.37
C GLU A 107 25.64 -30.00 10.99
N SER A 108 26.38 -28.89 11.06
CA SER A 108 25.86 -27.60 10.61
C SER A 108 25.74 -27.56 9.08
N ILE A 109 24.69 -26.89 8.59
CA ILE A 109 24.26 -26.92 7.18
C ILE A 109 24.00 -25.49 6.71
N ILE A 110 24.39 -25.18 5.48
CA ILE A 110 24.00 -23.96 4.76
C ILE A 110 22.69 -24.23 4.02
N ILE A 111 21.68 -23.38 4.21
CA ILE A 111 20.45 -23.37 3.44
C ILE A 111 20.65 -22.42 2.26
N ASN A 112 20.65 -22.95 1.05
CA ASN A 112 20.94 -22.19 -0.16
C ASN A 112 19.77 -22.26 -1.15
N SER A 113 19.52 -21.19 -1.88
CA SER A 113 18.66 -21.19 -3.06
C SER A 113 19.50 -21.03 -4.33
N ASN A 114 18.86 -21.00 -5.50
CA ASN A 114 19.54 -20.61 -6.73
C ASN A 114 19.94 -19.12 -6.74
N GLU A 115 19.37 -18.31 -5.83
CA GLU A 115 19.55 -16.86 -5.74
C GLU A 115 20.54 -16.49 -4.61
N GLY A 116 20.89 -17.42 -3.72
CA GLY A 116 21.93 -17.23 -2.71
C GLY A 116 21.61 -17.88 -1.36
N ILE A 117 22.46 -17.60 -0.36
CA ILE A 117 22.39 -18.20 0.97
C ILE A 117 21.19 -17.63 1.74
N ILE A 118 20.19 -18.47 1.99
CA ILE A 118 18.99 -18.13 2.78
C ILE A 118 19.31 -18.03 4.27
N GLY A 119 20.21 -18.90 4.74
CA GLY A 119 20.51 -19.03 6.16
C GLY A 119 21.36 -20.25 6.47
N LEU A 120 21.50 -20.53 7.76
CA LEU A 120 22.32 -21.63 8.29
C LEU A 120 21.58 -22.36 9.40
N MET A 121 21.79 -23.66 9.49
CA MET A 121 21.40 -24.47 10.64
C MET A 121 22.64 -24.90 11.39
N PHE A 122 22.67 -24.64 12.69
CA PHE A 122 23.77 -24.98 13.58
C PHE A 122 23.35 -26.13 14.49
N ASP A 123 24.21 -27.16 14.55
CA ASP A 123 23.97 -28.34 15.39
C ASP A 123 24.08 -28.03 16.89
N ASN A 124 24.88 -27.03 17.25
CA ASN A 124 25.17 -26.68 18.64
C ASN A 124 25.43 -25.18 18.82
N THR A 125 25.33 -24.69 20.07
CA THR A 125 25.51 -23.27 20.37
C THR A 125 26.95 -22.80 20.17
N GLU A 126 27.95 -23.66 20.35
CA GLU A 126 29.36 -23.28 20.17
C GLU A 126 29.69 -22.88 18.73
N GLU A 127 29.19 -23.64 17.75
CA GLU A 127 29.34 -23.32 16.34
C GLU A 127 28.64 -22.00 15.98
N TYR A 128 27.42 -21.81 16.48
CA TYR A 128 26.72 -20.54 16.26
C TYR A 128 27.46 -19.36 16.89
N MET A 129 28.01 -19.54 18.09
CA MET A 129 28.78 -18.50 18.79
C MET A 129 30.10 -18.18 18.08
N ARG A 130 30.74 -19.16 17.43
CA ARG A 130 31.89 -18.90 16.54
C ARG A 130 31.47 -18.08 15.33
N PHE A 131 30.35 -18.42 14.71
CA PHE A 131 29.76 -17.65 13.61
C PHE A 131 29.49 -16.19 14.03
N LEU A 132 28.82 -15.96 15.16
CA LEU A 132 28.55 -14.61 15.67
C LEU A 132 29.83 -13.80 15.92
N LYS A 133 30.91 -14.42 16.43
CA LYS A 133 32.21 -13.76 16.62
C LYS A 133 32.79 -13.28 15.28
N SER A 134 32.68 -14.11 14.23
CA SER A 134 33.09 -13.72 12.88
C SER A 134 32.22 -12.58 12.34
N CYS A 135 30.92 -12.57 12.60
CA CYS A 135 30.06 -11.46 12.21
C CYS A 135 30.47 -10.14 12.87
N VAL A 136 30.83 -10.18 14.15
CA VAL A 136 31.32 -8.98 14.87
C VAL A 136 32.67 -8.51 14.34
N SER A 137 33.60 -9.43 14.04
CA SER A 137 34.93 -9.06 13.53
C SER A 137 34.86 -8.44 12.14
N MET A 138 33.98 -8.97 11.27
CA MET A 138 33.79 -8.48 9.90
C MET A 138 32.81 -7.31 9.80
N LYS A 139 32.05 -7.03 10.87
CA LYS A 139 30.97 -6.03 10.91
C LYS A 139 29.86 -6.27 9.87
N GLU A 140 29.61 -7.54 9.54
CA GLU A 140 28.58 -7.98 8.59
C GLU A 140 28.21 -9.43 8.92
N THR A 141 26.97 -9.84 8.64
CA THR A 141 26.49 -11.19 8.93
C THR A 141 26.62 -12.16 7.75
N LYS A 142 26.53 -11.67 6.50
CA LYS A 142 26.53 -12.51 5.29
C LYS A 142 27.91 -13.04 4.91
N LYS A 143 28.94 -12.20 4.92
CA LYS A 143 30.31 -12.60 4.55
C LYS A 143 30.88 -13.77 5.36
N PRO A 144 30.71 -13.86 6.70
CA PRO A 144 31.10 -15.04 7.47
C PRO A 144 30.49 -16.36 6.98
N CYS A 145 29.31 -16.34 6.33
CA CYS A 145 28.68 -17.54 5.77
C CYS A 145 29.41 -18.08 4.55
N GLU A 146 30.14 -17.24 3.82
CA GLU A 146 30.89 -17.62 2.63
C GLU A 146 32.22 -18.29 2.99
N GLU A 147 32.70 -18.07 4.23
CA GLU A 147 33.97 -18.61 4.72
C GLU A 147 33.83 -19.97 5.44
N VAL A 148 32.60 -20.39 5.77
CA VAL A 148 32.34 -21.67 6.44
C VAL A 148 32.22 -22.82 5.43
N THR A 149 32.88 -23.93 5.74
CA THR A 149 32.81 -25.18 4.95
C THR A 149 31.80 -26.14 5.56
N TYR A 150 30.52 -25.89 5.32
CA TYR A 150 29.40 -26.74 5.76
C TYR A 150 28.73 -27.45 4.57
N GLN A 151 28.00 -28.53 4.84
CA GLN A 151 27.16 -29.15 3.82
C GLN A 151 26.08 -28.18 3.36
N THR A 152 25.75 -28.20 2.06
CA THR A 152 24.74 -27.30 1.49
C THR A 152 23.46 -28.05 1.20
N MET A 153 22.34 -27.50 1.65
CA MET A 153 20.99 -27.95 1.28
C MET A 153 20.37 -26.93 0.34
N LEU A 154 20.00 -27.38 -0.87
CA LEU A 154 19.23 -26.57 -1.82
C LEU A 154 17.75 -26.51 -1.42
N SER A 155 17.17 -25.32 -1.53
CA SER A 155 15.78 -25.04 -1.22
C SER A 155 15.16 -24.10 -2.25
N ASN A 156 13.96 -24.44 -2.70
CA ASN A 156 13.06 -23.59 -3.47
C ASN A 156 11.90 -23.05 -2.61
N ALA A 157 11.97 -23.22 -1.27
CA ALA A 157 10.93 -22.78 -0.35
C ALA A 157 10.90 -21.27 -0.17
N PHE A 158 11.96 -20.58 -0.59
CA PHE A 158 12.16 -19.16 -0.36
C PHE A 158 12.24 -18.37 -1.66
N PHE A 159 12.10 -17.06 -1.53
CA PHE A 159 12.19 -16.10 -2.61
C PHE A 159 12.95 -14.86 -2.13
N GLN A 160 13.95 -14.42 -2.87
CA GLN A 160 14.80 -13.29 -2.48
C GLN A 160 14.16 -11.96 -2.84
N LEU A 161 14.03 -11.08 -1.85
CA LEU A 161 13.50 -9.72 -1.99
C LEU A 161 14.54 -8.68 -2.39
N ASN A 162 15.83 -9.01 -2.32
CA ASN A 162 16.91 -8.10 -2.66
C ASN A 162 17.17 -8.01 -4.18
N ASP A 163 16.16 -8.36 -4.98
CA ASP A 163 16.08 -8.16 -6.42
C ASP A 163 14.81 -7.35 -6.71
N LEU A 164 14.91 -6.32 -7.55
CA LEU A 164 13.80 -5.41 -7.81
C LEU A 164 12.58 -6.12 -8.43
N SER A 165 12.81 -7.02 -9.39
CA SER A 165 11.73 -7.73 -10.08
C SER A 165 10.96 -8.62 -9.10
N ASN A 166 11.72 -9.36 -8.28
CA ASN A 166 11.18 -10.19 -7.23
C ASN A 166 10.42 -9.35 -6.19
N PHE A 167 11.02 -8.26 -5.71
CA PHE A 167 10.40 -7.36 -4.76
C PHE A 167 9.08 -6.79 -5.28
N LEU A 168 9.08 -6.27 -6.51
CA LEU A 168 7.88 -5.76 -7.17
C LEU A 168 6.82 -6.86 -7.31
N GLN A 169 7.19 -8.07 -7.73
CA GLN A 169 6.26 -9.20 -7.80
C GLN A 169 5.63 -9.51 -6.45
N TYR A 170 6.40 -9.43 -5.37
CA TYR A 170 5.91 -9.68 -4.02
C TYR A 170 4.93 -8.60 -3.55
N ILE A 171 5.32 -7.34 -3.60
CA ILE A 171 4.53 -6.22 -3.08
C ILE A 171 3.28 -5.94 -3.93
N THR A 172 3.31 -6.24 -5.23
CA THR A 172 2.15 -6.08 -6.13
C THR A 172 1.17 -7.23 -6.08
N GLY A 173 1.37 -8.21 -5.17
CA GLY A 173 0.40 -9.27 -4.92
C GLY A 173 0.56 -10.53 -5.78
N GLY A 174 1.67 -10.68 -6.49
CA GLY A 174 2.02 -11.84 -7.31
C GLY A 174 2.25 -13.16 -6.55
N PHE A 175 1.77 -13.28 -5.31
CA PHE A 175 1.74 -14.53 -4.52
C PHE A 175 0.35 -14.83 -3.94
N ASP A 176 -0.68 -14.07 -4.32
CA ASP A 176 -2.06 -14.29 -3.87
C ASP A 176 -2.91 -14.83 -5.01
N ALA A 177 -3.39 -16.07 -4.88
CA ALA A 177 -4.26 -16.72 -5.87
C ALA A 177 -5.52 -15.90 -6.24
N ARG A 178 -5.91 -14.92 -5.41
CA ARG A 178 -7.04 -14.02 -5.66
C ARG A 178 -6.73 -12.83 -6.58
N PHE A 179 -5.47 -12.45 -6.73
CA PHE A 179 -5.00 -11.46 -7.73
C PHE A 179 -4.52 -12.14 -9.02
N PHE A 180 -4.09 -13.41 -8.95
CA PHE A 180 -3.75 -14.23 -10.12
C PHE A 180 -4.94 -14.54 -11.04
N ASN A 181 -6.17 -14.50 -10.55
CA ASN A 181 -7.33 -14.74 -11.42
C ASN A 181 -7.63 -13.56 -12.37
N SER A 182 -7.06 -12.37 -12.13
CA SER A 182 -7.33 -11.16 -12.93
C SER A 182 -6.10 -10.49 -13.55
N LEU A 183 -4.88 -10.86 -13.16
CA LEU A 183 -3.65 -10.35 -13.75
C LEU A 183 -2.71 -11.51 -14.14
N ASN A 184 -2.69 -11.84 -15.43
CA ASN A 184 -1.75 -12.78 -16.03
C ASN A 184 -0.69 -12.02 -16.83
N GLY A 185 0.55 -12.48 -16.90
CA GLY A 185 1.60 -11.76 -17.62
C GLY A 185 2.97 -12.38 -17.44
N ASP A 186 3.96 -11.77 -18.08
CA ASP A 186 5.36 -12.17 -18.04
C ASP A 186 6.26 -10.99 -17.63
N GLU A 187 7.54 -11.05 -17.97
CA GLU A 187 8.49 -9.97 -17.71
C GLU A 187 8.11 -8.68 -18.48
N TYR A 188 7.43 -8.77 -19.63
CA TYR A 188 7.20 -7.65 -20.53
C TYR A 188 5.76 -7.17 -20.57
N THR A 189 4.80 -8.02 -20.18
CA THR A 189 3.38 -7.75 -20.36
C THR A 189 2.55 -8.05 -19.12
N VAL A 190 1.43 -7.35 -18.98
CA VAL A 190 0.41 -7.57 -17.96
C VAL A 190 -0.97 -7.55 -18.62
N THR A 191 -1.75 -8.60 -18.41
CA THR A 191 -3.12 -8.76 -18.91
C THR A 191 -4.10 -8.62 -17.74
N LYS A 192 -4.94 -7.58 -17.77
CA LYS A 192 -6.04 -7.39 -16.83
C LYS A 192 -7.29 -8.08 -17.35
N SER A 193 -7.91 -8.96 -16.56
CA SER A 193 -9.13 -9.69 -16.91
C SER A 193 -10.18 -9.64 -15.79
N SER A 194 -11.46 -9.74 -16.15
CA SER A 194 -12.56 -9.80 -15.18
C SER A 194 -13.85 -10.37 -15.80
N THR A 195 -14.69 -10.97 -14.95
CA THR A 195 -16.08 -11.31 -15.29
C THR A 195 -16.95 -10.05 -15.45
N ASN A 196 -16.56 -8.91 -14.88
CA ASN A 196 -17.21 -7.63 -15.15
C ASN A 196 -16.73 -7.05 -16.49
N LYS A 197 -17.26 -7.63 -17.58
CA LYS A 197 -16.87 -7.31 -18.96
C LYS A 197 -17.04 -5.82 -19.29
N LYS A 198 -18.14 -5.22 -18.83
CA LYS A 198 -18.42 -3.80 -19.03
C LYS A 198 -17.34 -2.91 -18.43
N LYS A 199 -16.86 -3.23 -17.22
CA LYS A 199 -15.76 -2.49 -16.57
C LYS A 199 -14.49 -2.56 -17.41
N ILE A 200 -14.02 -3.76 -17.75
CA ILE A 200 -12.79 -3.96 -18.53
C ILE A 200 -12.86 -3.25 -19.88
N LYS A 201 -13.99 -3.38 -20.60
CA LYS A 201 -14.22 -2.67 -21.86
C LYS A 201 -14.18 -1.16 -21.69
N SER A 202 -14.79 -0.63 -20.63
CA SER A 202 -14.81 0.82 -20.38
C SER A 202 -13.42 1.37 -20.05
N GLU A 203 -12.58 0.64 -19.33
CA GLU A 203 -11.19 1.04 -19.09
C GLU A 203 -10.36 1.04 -20.38
N TYR A 204 -10.49 -0.01 -21.19
CA TYR A 204 -9.83 -0.12 -22.49
C TYR A 204 -10.24 1.05 -23.41
N MET A 205 -11.55 1.27 -23.54
CA MET A 205 -12.11 2.34 -24.37
C MET A 205 -11.74 3.74 -23.89
N PHE A 206 -11.62 3.96 -22.58
CA PHE A 206 -11.19 5.26 -22.03
C PHE A 206 -9.91 5.75 -22.70
N TYR A 207 -8.86 4.92 -22.81
CA TYR A 207 -7.60 5.31 -23.45
C TYR A 207 -7.79 5.69 -24.92
N HIS A 208 -8.60 4.94 -25.66
CA HIS A 208 -8.82 5.17 -27.08
C HIS A 208 -9.68 6.41 -27.36
N LEU A 209 -10.49 6.84 -26.40
CA LEU A 209 -11.27 8.08 -26.44
C LEU A 209 -10.45 9.32 -26.06
N LEU A 210 -9.25 9.15 -25.48
CA LEU A 210 -8.40 10.28 -25.12
C LEU A 210 -7.87 11.03 -26.36
N PRO A 211 -7.75 12.37 -26.28
CA PRO A 211 -6.94 13.14 -27.22
C PRO A 211 -5.48 12.67 -27.22
N ASP A 212 -4.82 12.73 -28.38
CA ASP A 212 -3.45 12.20 -28.53
C ASP A 212 -2.43 12.82 -27.57
N GLU A 213 -2.54 14.12 -27.31
CA GLU A 213 -1.66 14.82 -26.35
C GLU A 213 -1.81 14.32 -24.90
N MET A 214 -2.94 13.72 -24.54
CA MET A 214 -3.18 13.19 -23.20
C MET A 214 -2.72 11.73 -23.07
N LYS A 215 -2.67 10.96 -24.16
CA LYS A 215 -2.28 9.53 -24.13
C LYS A 215 -0.89 9.30 -23.54
N TYR A 216 0.03 10.28 -23.64
CA TYR A 216 1.36 10.22 -23.03
C TYR A 216 1.32 9.91 -21.53
N TRP A 217 0.29 10.34 -20.81
CA TRP A 217 0.18 10.16 -19.37
C TRP A 217 -0.25 8.76 -18.95
N PHE A 218 -0.85 7.99 -19.85
CA PHE A 218 -1.45 6.70 -19.54
C PHE A 218 -0.58 5.57 -20.08
N VAL A 219 -0.76 4.37 -19.52
CA VAL A 219 -0.24 3.14 -20.09
C VAL A 219 -1.16 2.73 -21.24
N LEU A 220 -0.60 2.39 -22.40
CA LEU A 220 -1.36 1.95 -23.57
C LEU A 220 -1.93 0.54 -23.31
N PRO A 221 -3.26 0.37 -23.25
CA PRO A 221 -3.86 -0.94 -23.34
C PRO A 221 -3.99 -1.37 -24.81
N TYR A 222 -3.79 -2.66 -25.08
CA TYR A 222 -3.90 -3.28 -26.40
C TYR A 222 -4.42 -4.72 -26.26
N ASP A 223 -4.69 -5.39 -27.39
CA ASP A 223 -5.16 -6.79 -27.40
C ASP A 223 -6.40 -7.03 -26.51
N TYR A 224 -7.46 -6.23 -26.72
CA TYR A 224 -8.73 -6.46 -26.05
C TYR A 224 -9.41 -7.73 -26.55
N GLN A 225 -9.78 -8.61 -25.64
CA GLN A 225 -10.49 -9.86 -25.92
C GLN A 225 -11.72 -9.97 -25.03
N GLU A 226 -12.81 -10.51 -25.59
CA GLU A 226 -14.06 -10.72 -24.85
C GLU A 226 -14.63 -12.09 -25.19
N THR A 227 -14.79 -12.92 -24.18
CA THR A 227 -15.43 -14.23 -24.26
C THR A 227 -16.84 -14.19 -23.65
N GLU A 228 -17.51 -15.34 -23.59
CA GLU A 228 -18.80 -15.43 -22.91
C GLU A 228 -18.67 -15.09 -21.41
N GLU A 229 -17.59 -15.52 -20.76
CA GLU A 229 -17.43 -15.40 -19.30
C GLU A 229 -16.63 -14.17 -18.85
N ILE A 230 -15.62 -13.75 -19.62
CA ILE A 230 -14.66 -12.71 -19.19
C ILE A 230 -14.33 -11.73 -20.32
N ALA A 231 -13.83 -10.56 -19.94
CA ALA A 231 -13.13 -9.66 -20.85
C ALA A 231 -11.73 -9.38 -20.33
N SER A 232 -10.79 -9.09 -21.23
CA SER A 232 -9.41 -8.78 -20.90
C SER A 232 -8.78 -7.77 -21.86
N TYR A 233 -7.74 -7.07 -21.40
CA TYR A 233 -6.80 -6.34 -22.26
C TYR A 233 -5.38 -6.48 -21.70
N THR A 234 -4.39 -6.30 -22.56
CA THR A 234 -2.97 -6.39 -22.24
C THR A 234 -2.33 -5.01 -22.24
N MET A 235 -1.28 -4.82 -21.44
CA MET A 235 -0.48 -3.60 -21.39
C MET A 235 1.00 -3.95 -21.19
N GLU A 236 1.87 -3.00 -21.51
CA GLU A 236 3.29 -3.10 -21.19
C GLU A 236 3.50 -3.17 -19.68
N ARG A 237 4.38 -4.08 -19.23
CA ARG A 237 4.80 -4.16 -17.84
C ARG A 237 5.83 -3.06 -17.56
N LEU A 238 5.41 -2.06 -16.79
CA LEU A 238 6.32 -1.05 -16.29
C LEU A 238 6.97 -1.54 -14.98
N HIS A 239 8.29 -1.72 -14.97
CA HIS A 239 9.06 -2.11 -13.79
C HIS A 239 9.28 -0.93 -12.83
N MET A 240 8.18 -0.33 -12.39
CA MET A 240 8.16 0.74 -11.40
C MET A 240 6.96 0.53 -10.46
N THR A 241 7.10 1.00 -9.23
CA THR A 241 6.05 0.91 -8.21
C THR A 241 5.05 2.05 -8.37
N ASP A 242 3.83 1.84 -7.86
CA ASP A 242 2.94 2.95 -7.57
C ASP A 242 3.49 3.82 -6.41
N ILE A 243 3.03 5.07 -6.36
CA ILE A 243 3.47 6.04 -5.36
C ILE A 243 2.97 5.67 -3.96
N ALA A 244 1.81 5.00 -3.83
CA ALA A 244 1.21 4.69 -2.54
C ALA A 244 2.10 3.75 -1.72
N ILE A 245 2.74 2.76 -2.36
CA ILE A 245 3.72 1.91 -1.69
C ILE A 245 4.85 2.74 -1.09
N ARG A 246 5.45 3.64 -1.88
CA ARG A 246 6.57 4.49 -1.42
C ARG A 246 6.13 5.47 -0.33
N TRP A 247 4.92 5.99 -0.46
CA TRP A 247 4.30 6.91 0.49
C TRP A 247 4.11 6.28 1.86
N VAL A 248 3.52 5.07 1.93
CA VAL A 248 3.31 4.33 3.18
C VAL A 248 4.62 3.89 3.83
N HIS A 249 5.68 3.71 3.06
CA HIS A 249 7.02 3.43 3.57
C HIS A 249 7.82 4.67 3.95
N ASN A 250 7.26 5.89 3.81
CA ASN A 250 7.96 7.15 4.06
C ASN A 250 9.24 7.30 3.19
N ALA A 251 9.18 6.79 1.95
CA ALA A 251 10.32 6.70 1.02
C ALA A 251 10.39 7.87 0.02
N ILE A 252 9.59 8.92 0.21
CA ILE A 252 9.52 10.09 -0.67
C ILE A 252 9.94 11.30 0.14
N SER A 253 11.05 11.95 -0.22
CA SER A 253 11.47 13.19 0.42
C SER A 253 10.62 14.38 -0.03
N THR A 254 10.63 15.48 0.72
CA THR A 254 9.92 16.72 0.32
C THR A 254 10.43 17.31 -1.00
N GLU A 255 11.72 17.18 -1.31
CA GLU A 255 12.29 17.61 -2.60
C GLU A 255 11.76 16.75 -3.75
N GLU A 256 11.75 15.43 -3.56
CA GLU A 256 11.18 14.50 -4.54
C GLU A 256 9.68 14.77 -4.73
N PHE A 257 8.95 14.99 -3.64
CA PHE A 257 7.54 15.30 -3.65
C PHE A 257 7.23 16.58 -4.43
N ARG A 258 8.06 17.63 -4.31
CA ARG A 258 7.95 18.84 -5.15
C ARG A 258 8.09 18.51 -6.64
N LYS A 259 9.06 17.67 -7.01
CA LYS A 259 9.25 17.23 -8.41
C LYS A 259 8.06 16.42 -8.91
N LEU A 260 7.54 15.53 -8.07
CA LEU A 260 6.34 14.73 -8.36
C LEU A 260 5.11 15.62 -8.56
N LEU A 261 4.80 16.51 -7.61
CA LEU A 261 3.66 17.42 -7.74
C LEU A 261 3.79 18.35 -8.94
N LYS A 262 5.00 18.82 -9.27
CA LYS A 262 5.22 19.56 -10.53
C LYS A 262 4.73 18.78 -11.74
N LYS A 263 4.99 17.47 -11.81
CA LYS A 263 4.58 16.63 -12.93
C LYS A 263 3.09 16.32 -12.91
N ILE A 264 2.52 16.06 -11.72
CA ILE A 264 1.07 15.85 -11.55
C ILE A 264 0.28 17.12 -11.92
N PHE A 265 0.69 18.29 -11.44
CA PHE A 265 0.01 19.54 -11.77
C PHE A 265 0.21 19.94 -13.23
N TYR A 266 1.36 19.63 -13.83
CA TYR A 266 1.51 19.79 -15.28
C TYR A 266 0.49 18.93 -16.06
N PHE A 267 0.25 17.68 -15.64
CA PHE A 267 -0.85 16.88 -16.20
C PHE A 267 -2.21 17.58 -15.98
N VAL A 268 -2.55 17.95 -14.74
CA VAL A 268 -3.80 18.60 -14.35
C VAL A 268 -4.08 19.85 -15.19
N ASP A 269 -3.08 20.70 -15.36
CA ASP A 269 -3.19 21.97 -16.07
C ASP A 269 -3.32 21.76 -17.58
N SER A 270 -2.68 20.71 -18.12
CA SER A 270 -2.70 20.33 -19.54
C SER A 270 -3.95 19.58 -19.99
N ARG A 271 -4.85 19.20 -19.06
CA ARG A 271 -6.10 18.50 -19.41
C ARG A 271 -6.92 19.34 -20.38
N LYS A 272 -7.53 18.71 -21.38
CA LYS A 272 -8.52 19.38 -22.24
C LYS A 272 -9.67 19.90 -21.39
N ARG A 273 -10.13 21.10 -21.73
CA ARG A 273 -11.21 21.82 -21.04
C ARG A 273 -12.34 22.12 -22.02
N LYS A 274 -13.57 22.07 -21.54
CA LYS A 274 -14.79 22.43 -22.27
C LYS A 274 -15.58 23.41 -21.41
N ILE A 275 -15.91 24.57 -21.97
CA ILE A 275 -16.87 25.50 -21.34
C ILE A 275 -18.25 24.85 -21.40
N ILE A 276 -18.94 24.83 -20.26
CA ILE A 276 -20.27 24.23 -20.12
C ILE A 276 -21.23 25.23 -19.49
N SER A 277 -22.53 24.93 -19.57
CA SER A 277 -23.53 25.74 -18.88
C SER A 277 -23.43 25.57 -17.35
N ARG A 278 -23.90 26.58 -16.61
CA ARG A 278 -24.02 26.51 -15.15
C ARG A 278 -24.85 25.31 -14.70
N ASP A 279 -25.96 25.03 -15.37
CA ASP A 279 -26.85 23.91 -15.04
C ASP A 279 -26.17 22.55 -15.26
N GLU A 280 -25.39 22.42 -16.34
CA GLU A 280 -24.59 21.22 -16.61
C GLU A 280 -23.49 21.03 -15.55
N TYR A 281 -22.80 22.11 -15.15
CA TYR A 281 -21.78 22.05 -14.10
C TYR A 281 -22.37 21.62 -12.76
N ILE A 282 -23.50 22.22 -12.36
CA ILE A 282 -24.20 21.88 -11.12
C ILE A 282 -24.66 20.42 -11.16
N LYS A 283 -25.20 19.94 -12.28
CA LYS A 283 -25.63 18.55 -12.44
C LYS A 283 -24.48 17.57 -12.26
N ILE A 284 -23.34 17.81 -12.90
CA ILE A 284 -22.14 16.96 -12.77
C ILE A 284 -21.65 16.98 -11.31
N SER A 285 -21.59 18.16 -10.70
CA SER A 285 -21.08 18.34 -9.34
C SER A 285 -21.99 17.67 -8.31
N ASN A 286 -23.31 17.86 -8.39
CA ASN A 286 -24.27 17.22 -7.49
C ASN A 286 -24.22 15.69 -7.62
N SER A 287 -24.12 15.17 -8.84
CA SER A 287 -23.98 13.73 -9.07
C SER A 287 -22.74 13.16 -8.37
N LEU A 288 -21.61 13.86 -8.43
CA LEU A 288 -20.35 13.40 -7.84
C LEU A 288 -20.28 13.57 -6.32
N TYR A 289 -20.80 14.68 -5.81
CA TYR A 289 -20.52 15.16 -4.45
C TYR A 289 -21.72 15.10 -3.50
N LEU A 290 -22.94 14.90 -4.01
CA LEU A 290 -24.17 14.83 -3.20
C LEU A 290 -24.92 13.53 -3.44
N ASP A 291 -25.39 13.30 -4.67
CA ASP A 291 -26.26 12.17 -5.01
C ASP A 291 -25.54 10.83 -4.76
N LYS A 292 -24.27 10.75 -5.15
CA LYS A 292 -23.43 9.59 -4.87
C LYS A 292 -23.28 9.30 -3.38
N ILE A 293 -23.27 10.32 -2.51
CA ILE A 293 -23.22 10.07 -1.06
C ILE A 293 -24.55 9.48 -0.61
N ASP A 294 -25.68 10.06 -1.04
CA ASP A 294 -27.00 9.55 -0.66
C ASP A 294 -27.18 8.08 -1.04
N GLU A 295 -26.86 7.73 -2.29
CA GLU A 295 -26.90 6.33 -2.77
C GLU A 295 -26.02 5.40 -1.92
N ARG A 296 -24.81 5.85 -1.58
CA ARG A 296 -23.82 5.05 -0.84
C ARG A 296 -24.14 4.91 0.64
N ILE A 297 -24.75 5.91 1.24
CA ILE A 297 -25.21 5.86 2.63
C ILE A 297 -26.44 4.94 2.73
N ASP A 298 -27.32 4.95 1.74
CA ASP A 298 -28.42 3.98 1.66
C ASP A 298 -27.91 2.54 1.47
N ASP A 299 -26.89 2.32 0.64
CA ASP A 299 -26.19 1.03 0.55
C ASP A 299 -25.63 0.60 1.91
N LEU A 300 -24.95 1.51 2.61
CA LEU A 300 -24.31 1.24 3.89
C LEU A 300 -25.34 0.83 4.95
N LYS A 301 -26.49 1.52 5.02
CA LYS A 301 -27.58 1.24 5.95
C LYS A 301 -28.23 -0.13 5.76
N ARG A 302 -28.19 -0.65 4.52
CA ARG A 302 -28.72 -1.99 4.20
C ARG A 302 -27.81 -3.13 4.66
N HIS A 303 -26.58 -2.83 5.08
CA HIS A 303 -25.64 -3.84 5.52
C HIS A 303 -25.89 -4.24 6.98
N ASP A 304 -25.84 -5.54 7.29
CA ASP A 304 -26.17 -6.08 8.62
C ASP A 304 -25.37 -5.46 9.78
N LEU A 305 -24.09 -5.15 9.51
CA LEU A 305 -23.18 -4.56 10.48
C LEU A 305 -23.41 -3.05 10.73
N PHE A 306 -24.31 -2.38 10.01
CA PHE A 306 -24.52 -0.94 10.15
C PHE A 306 -24.95 -0.52 11.57
N SER A 307 -25.73 -1.34 12.25
CA SER A 307 -26.20 -1.07 13.62
C SER A 307 -25.06 -0.80 14.60
N CYS A 308 -23.94 -1.53 14.48
CA CYS A 308 -22.75 -1.31 15.30
C CYS A 308 -22.16 0.09 15.08
N PHE A 309 -22.14 0.58 13.83
CA PHE A 309 -21.63 1.92 13.53
C PHE A 309 -22.54 3.01 14.11
N ALA A 310 -23.85 2.83 14.08
CA ALA A 310 -24.79 3.78 14.68
C ALA A 310 -24.53 3.97 16.19
N ASP A 311 -24.28 2.87 16.91
CA ASP A 311 -23.93 2.92 18.34
C ASP A 311 -22.57 3.59 18.57
N TYR A 312 -21.58 3.31 17.73
CA TYR A 312 -20.27 3.97 17.82
C TYR A 312 -20.36 5.46 17.54
N ILE A 313 -21.08 5.90 16.50
CA ILE A 313 -21.28 7.32 16.20
C ILE A 313 -21.82 8.05 17.43
N LYS A 314 -22.92 7.53 17.99
CA LYS A 314 -23.61 8.14 19.14
C LYS A 314 -22.77 8.17 20.41
N SER A 315 -21.95 7.15 20.65
CA SER A 315 -21.17 7.02 21.89
C SER A 315 -19.82 7.75 21.84
N SER A 316 -19.27 7.97 20.64
CA SER A 316 -17.87 8.37 20.49
C SER A 316 -17.64 9.64 19.68
N THR A 317 -18.68 10.17 19.04
CA THR A 317 -18.61 11.40 18.24
C THR A 317 -19.58 12.45 18.79
N ASN A 318 -19.53 13.67 18.24
CA ASN A 318 -20.51 14.70 18.58
C ASN A 318 -21.83 14.59 17.79
N TYR A 319 -21.97 13.54 16.97
CA TYR A 319 -23.15 13.29 16.14
C TYR A 319 -23.98 12.15 16.72
N SER A 320 -25.29 12.23 16.57
CA SER A 320 -26.23 11.20 17.03
C SER A 320 -26.35 10.03 16.05
N ASN A 321 -26.13 10.29 14.76
CA ASN A 321 -26.30 9.33 13.67
C ASN A 321 -25.52 9.79 12.42
N ILE A 322 -25.52 8.95 11.39
CA ILE A 322 -24.79 9.23 10.13
C ILE A 322 -25.46 10.33 9.31
N GLU A 323 -26.78 10.49 9.43
CA GLU A 323 -27.53 11.51 8.72
C GLU A 323 -27.13 12.92 9.15
N GLU A 324 -26.82 13.14 10.43
CA GLU A 324 -26.31 14.42 10.93
C GLU A 324 -24.96 14.76 10.30
N ILE A 325 -24.06 13.78 10.16
CA ILE A 325 -22.75 13.96 9.51
C ILE A 325 -22.94 14.32 8.03
N VAL A 326 -23.80 13.58 7.32
CA VAL A 326 -24.10 13.85 5.89
C VAL A 326 -24.76 15.21 5.72
N MET A 327 -25.71 15.57 6.60
CA MET A 327 -26.37 16.88 6.57
C MET A 327 -25.37 18.01 6.77
N GLU A 328 -24.45 17.83 7.71
CA GLU A 328 -23.40 18.81 7.96
C GLU A 328 -22.47 18.98 6.76
N TYR A 329 -21.99 17.88 6.17
CA TYR A 329 -21.22 17.92 4.93
C TYR A 329 -21.98 18.67 3.83
N LYS A 330 -23.27 18.39 3.64
CA LYS A 330 -24.09 19.06 2.61
C LYS A 330 -24.27 20.57 2.87
N ASN A 331 -24.38 20.97 4.13
CA ASN A 331 -24.47 22.39 4.51
C ASN A 331 -23.14 23.12 4.27
N LEU A 332 -22.02 22.50 4.64
CA LEU A 332 -20.68 23.02 4.32
C LEU A 332 -20.48 23.09 2.80
N TYR A 333 -20.90 22.08 2.05
CA TYR A 333 -20.76 22.06 0.59
C TYR A 333 -21.49 23.25 -0.06
N ARG A 334 -22.72 23.53 0.37
CA ARG A 334 -23.49 24.68 -0.16
C ARG A 334 -22.82 26.01 0.17
N SER A 335 -22.37 26.20 1.42
CA SER A 335 -21.72 27.46 1.83
C SER A 335 -20.38 27.69 1.12
N VAL A 336 -19.50 26.69 1.07
CA VAL A 336 -18.19 26.83 0.42
C VAL A 336 -18.32 27.04 -1.09
N VAL A 337 -19.25 26.34 -1.76
CA VAL A 337 -19.48 26.52 -3.20
C VAL A 337 -20.01 27.92 -3.54
N GLU A 338 -20.70 28.59 -2.61
CA GLU A 338 -21.15 29.99 -2.78
C GLU A 338 -20.02 31.00 -2.58
N GLU A 339 -18.99 30.66 -1.80
CA GLU A 339 -17.84 31.52 -1.48
C GLU A 339 -16.73 31.46 -2.54
N VAL A 340 -16.59 30.32 -3.24
CA VAL A 340 -15.54 30.10 -4.23
C VAL A 340 -15.96 30.61 -5.61
N ASP A 341 -15.05 31.31 -6.29
CA ASP A 341 -15.25 31.70 -7.68
C ASP A 341 -15.11 30.46 -8.59
N ILE A 342 -16.20 30.07 -9.24
CA ILE A 342 -16.28 28.83 -10.03
C ILE A 342 -16.33 29.15 -11.51
N GLU A 343 -15.30 28.68 -12.22
CA GLU A 343 -15.34 28.59 -13.67
C GLU A 343 -16.22 27.40 -14.11
N TYR A 344 -17.27 27.66 -14.91
CA TYR A 344 -18.16 26.61 -15.41
C TYR A 344 -17.53 25.83 -16.57
N ILE A 345 -16.54 25.01 -16.23
CA ILE A 345 -15.82 24.14 -17.16
C ILE A 345 -15.94 22.67 -16.77
N SER A 346 -15.81 21.82 -17.77
CA SER A 346 -15.57 20.38 -17.61
C SER A 346 -14.20 20.04 -18.16
N VAL A 347 -13.55 19.02 -17.58
CA VAL A 347 -12.22 18.58 -18.00
C VAL A 347 -12.20 17.08 -18.23
N ILE A 348 -11.30 16.61 -19.09
CA ILE A 348 -11.02 15.17 -19.20
C ILE A 348 -10.26 14.74 -17.94
N GLY A 349 -10.85 13.87 -17.13
CA GLY A 349 -10.28 13.47 -15.84
C GLY A 349 -10.04 11.98 -15.72
N HIS A 350 -9.04 11.61 -14.91
CA HIS A 350 -8.73 10.23 -14.57
C HIS A 350 -9.89 9.55 -13.85
N GLY A 351 -10.56 10.30 -12.96
CA GLY A 351 -11.66 9.85 -12.10
C GLY A 351 -11.24 9.09 -10.85
N ASP A 352 -9.95 8.74 -10.72
CA ASP A 352 -9.38 8.12 -9.54
C ASP A 352 -7.89 8.46 -9.39
N LEU A 353 -7.57 9.76 -9.46
CA LEU A 353 -6.20 10.28 -9.47
C LEU A 353 -5.55 10.23 -8.06
N CYS A 354 -5.42 9.04 -7.49
CA CYS A 354 -4.77 8.77 -6.19
C CYS A 354 -3.39 8.12 -6.39
N PHE A 355 -2.59 8.03 -5.32
CA PHE A 355 -1.21 7.53 -5.41
C PHE A 355 -1.09 6.06 -5.83
N SER A 356 -2.07 5.22 -5.50
CA SER A 356 -2.07 3.81 -5.93
C SER A 356 -2.24 3.63 -7.44
N ASN A 357 -2.74 4.67 -8.13
CA ASN A 357 -3.01 4.67 -9.56
C ASN A 357 -1.95 5.45 -10.36
N MET A 358 -0.84 5.80 -9.71
CA MET A 358 0.27 6.55 -10.29
C MET A 358 1.56 5.75 -10.19
N LEU A 359 2.05 5.28 -11.32
CA LEU A 359 3.35 4.65 -11.46
C LEU A 359 4.41 5.73 -11.66
N TYR A 360 5.42 5.80 -10.79
CA TYR A 360 6.44 6.84 -10.84
C TYR A 360 7.86 6.30 -10.68
N ASN A 361 8.72 6.64 -11.64
CA ASN A 361 10.14 6.39 -11.58
C ASN A 361 10.89 7.72 -11.41
N LYS A 362 11.55 7.91 -10.27
CA LYS A 362 12.21 9.17 -9.91
C LYS A 362 13.42 9.49 -10.78
N GLU A 363 14.15 8.49 -11.25
CA GLU A 363 15.40 8.66 -12.00
C GLU A 363 15.14 9.19 -13.41
N THR A 364 14.17 8.58 -14.09
CA THR A 364 13.71 9.03 -15.41
C THR A 364 12.67 10.16 -15.29
N SER A 365 12.23 10.47 -14.07
CA SER A 365 11.09 11.35 -13.78
C SER A 365 9.82 10.91 -14.55
N THR A 366 9.64 9.63 -14.85
CA THR A 366 8.49 9.11 -15.63
C THR A 366 7.28 8.95 -14.71
N LEU A 367 6.13 9.50 -15.10
CA LEU A 367 4.84 9.32 -14.42
C LEU A 367 3.87 8.69 -15.41
N LYS A 368 3.25 7.58 -15.03
CA LYS A 368 2.23 6.87 -15.81
C LYS A 368 1.00 6.60 -14.95
N LEU A 369 -0.18 6.86 -15.50
CA LEU A 369 -1.47 6.69 -14.85
C LEU A 369 -2.10 5.36 -15.30
N ILE A 370 -2.71 4.66 -14.35
CA ILE A 370 -3.37 3.37 -14.53
C ILE A 370 -4.73 3.37 -13.80
N ASP A 371 -5.59 2.40 -14.12
CA ASP A 371 -6.89 2.21 -13.44
C ASP A 371 -7.80 3.46 -13.45
N THR A 372 -8.12 3.92 -14.67
CA THR A 372 -9.03 5.05 -14.88
C THR A 372 -10.47 4.70 -14.52
N LYS A 373 -11.35 5.71 -14.39
CA LYS A 373 -12.80 5.49 -14.16
C LYS A 373 -13.52 4.67 -15.24
N GLY A 374 -12.90 4.50 -16.42
CA GLY A 374 -13.51 3.90 -17.59
C GLY A 374 -14.50 4.83 -18.29
N ALA A 375 -14.62 4.67 -19.61
CA ALA A 375 -15.60 5.34 -20.46
C ALA A 375 -15.89 4.47 -21.69
N LEU A 376 -17.15 4.34 -22.05
CA LEU A 376 -17.58 3.71 -23.30
C LEU A 376 -17.82 4.74 -24.39
N GLU A 377 -18.22 5.95 -24.00
CA GLU A 377 -18.52 7.07 -24.91
C GLU A 377 -17.69 8.31 -24.51
N GLU A 378 -17.45 9.21 -25.47
CA GLU A 378 -16.64 10.42 -25.26
C GLU A 378 -17.22 11.33 -24.17
N GLU A 379 -18.54 11.42 -24.01
CA GLU A 379 -19.14 12.26 -22.97
C GLU A 379 -18.76 11.79 -21.56
N GLN A 380 -18.39 10.52 -21.39
CA GLN A 380 -18.09 9.91 -20.10
C GLN A 380 -16.67 10.19 -19.61
N ILE A 381 -15.74 10.64 -20.46
CA ILE A 381 -14.37 11.00 -20.02
C ILE A 381 -14.33 12.35 -19.30
N TRP A 382 -15.30 13.22 -19.57
CA TRP A 382 -15.43 14.55 -18.97
C TRP A 382 -15.90 14.47 -17.50
N THR A 383 -15.45 15.42 -16.66
CA THR A 383 -15.75 15.46 -15.23
C THR A 383 -15.56 16.86 -14.64
N ASN A 384 -15.97 17.05 -13.39
CA ASN A 384 -15.71 18.27 -12.62
C ASN A 384 -14.18 18.47 -12.41
N PRO A 385 -13.65 19.70 -12.61
CA PRO A 385 -12.21 20.00 -12.51
C PRO A 385 -11.58 19.70 -11.16
N TYR A 386 -12.35 19.76 -10.07
CA TYR A 386 -11.89 19.50 -8.70
C TYR A 386 -11.83 18.01 -8.36
N TYR A 387 -12.50 17.12 -9.11
CA TYR A 387 -12.69 15.72 -8.69
C TYR A 387 -11.38 14.94 -8.61
N ASP A 388 -10.52 15.05 -9.62
CA ASP A 388 -9.19 14.43 -9.61
C ASP A 388 -8.28 15.04 -8.52
N ILE A 389 -8.44 16.33 -8.21
CA ILE A 389 -7.64 17.00 -7.18
C ILE A 389 -8.09 16.58 -5.78
N ALA A 390 -9.39 16.39 -5.57
CA ALA A 390 -9.92 15.79 -4.35
C ALA A 390 -9.39 14.35 -4.16
N LYS A 391 -9.27 13.58 -5.26
CA LYS A 391 -8.65 12.24 -5.25
C LYS A 391 -7.15 12.27 -4.94
N LEU A 392 -6.45 13.31 -5.37
CA LEU A 392 -5.05 13.54 -5.02
C LEU A 392 -4.92 13.92 -3.53
N SER A 393 -5.78 14.82 -3.04
CA SER A 393 -5.86 15.21 -1.63
C SER A 393 -6.20 14.01 -0.72
N HIS A 394 -7.03 13.09 -1.20
CA HIS A 394 -7.36 11.83 -0.51
C HIS A 394 -6.10 11.03 -0.12
N SER A 395 -5.10 10.98 -1.00
CA SER A 395 -3.79 10.37 -0.71
C SER A 395 -2.90 11.26 0.16
N ILE A 396 -2.77 12.55 -0.20
CA ILE A 396 -1.82 13.48 0.45
C ILE A 396 -2.29 13.88 1.85
N CYS A 397 -3.46 14.51 1.93
CA CYS A 397 -4.03 15.08 3.15
C CYS A 397 -4.79 14.03 3.96
N GLY A 398 -5.62 13.24 3.28
CA GLY A 398 -6.50 12.23 3.87
C GLY A 398 -5.82 10.95 4.30
N LYS A 399 -4.56 10.73 3.89
CA LYS A 399 -3.77 9.52 4.18
C LYS A 399 -4.50 8.22 3.76
N TYR A 400 -5.30 8.26 2.69
CA TYR A 400 -6.07 7.12 2.19
C TYR A 400 -5.23 5.85 2.01
N ASP A 401 -4.00 5.99 1.50
CA ASP A 401 -3.10 4.87 1.25
C ASP A 401 -2.70 4.12 2.54
N PHE A 402 -2.70 4.80 3.68
CA PHE A 402 -2.47 4.20 5.00
C PHE A 402 -3.67 3.35 5.43
N PHE A 403 -4.90 3.74 5.12
CA PHE A 403 -6.08 2.89 5.37
C PHE A 403 -6.06 1.62 4.52
N ASN A 404 -5.66 1.73 3.25
CA ASN A 404 -5.51 0.56 2.37
C ASN A 404 -4.45 -0.40 2.91
N SER A 405 -3.32 0.15 3.33
CA SER A 405 -2.21 -0.60 3.93
C SER A 405 -2.45 -0.99 5.38
N GLY A 406 -3.57 -0.61 6.01
CA GLY A 406 -3.90 -0.95 7.40
C GLY A 406 -3.00 -0.28 8.45
N MET A 407 -2.33 0.80 8.08
CA MET A 407 -1.39 1.56 8.91
C MET A 407 -2.12 2.70 9.63
N TYR A 408 -3.14 2.34 10.41
CA TYR A 408 -3.90 3.26 11.24
C TYR A 408 -4.34 2.52 12.51
N ASP A 409 -4.57 3.27 13.58
CA ASP A 409 -5.11 2.71 14.80
C ASP A 409 -6.27 3.54 15.33
N ILE A 410 -7.24 2.86 15.92
CA ILE A 410 -8.43 3.48 16.50
C ILE A 410 -8.46 3.11 17.97
N LYS A 411 -8.18 4.08 18.84
CA LYS A 411 -8.14 3.89 20.30
C LYS A 411 -9.23 4.69 20.98
N LEU A 412 -9.66 4.26 22.16
CA LEU A 412 -10.44 5.12 23.05
C LEU A 412 -9.50 6.05 23.81
N ASN A 413 -9.77 7.34 23.75
CA ASN A 413 -9.04 8.33 24.53
C ASN A 413 -9.58 8.43 25.97
N SER A 414 -9.02 9.34 26.78
CA SER A 414 -9.43 9.55 28.18
C SER A 414 -10.89 9.94 28.36
N ASP A 415 -11.50 10.53 27.33
CA ASP A 415 -12.89 10.99 27.34
C ASP A 415 -13.85 9.92 26.78
N LEU A 416 -13.38 8.68 26.61
CA LEU A 416 -14.12 7.56 26.02
C LEU A 416 -14.59 7.83 24.58
N LYS A 417 -13.89 8.71 23.86
CA LYS A 417 -14.11 8.95 22.42
C LYS A 417 -13.10 8.17 21.60
N PHE A 418 -13.52 7.69 20.45
CA PHE A 418 -12.62 7.03 19.51
C PHE A 418 -11.74 8.07 18.83
N GLU A 419 -10.44 7.84 18.87
CA GLU A 419 -9.41 8.65 18.24
C GLU A 419 -8.74 7.83 17.15
N LEU A 420 -8.77 8.35 15.93
CA LEU A 420 -8.04 7.81 14.80
C LEU A 420 -6.61 8.37 14.80
N THR A 421 -5.63 7.48 14.83
CA THR A 421 -4.21 7.83 14.78
C THR A 421 -3.54 7.18 13.59
N ILE A 422 -2.72 7.96 12.87
CA ILE A 422 -1.87 7.50 11.77
C ILE A 422 -0.48 8.08 12.04
N ASP A 423 0.49 7.21 12.32
CA ASP A 423 1.88 7.59 12.62
C ASP A 423 2.62 7.98 11.34
N PHE A 424 2.27 9.14 10.82
CA PHE A 424 2.85 9.74 9.62
C PHE A 424 2.63 11.24 9.65
N ASP A 425 3.70 12.02 9.77
CA ASP A 425 3.64 13.47 9.66
C ASP A 425 3.71 13.90 8.19
N ASN A 426 2.57 14.35 7.66
CA ASN A 426 2.45 14.84 6.30
C ASN A 426 2.40 16.38 6.21
N SER A 427 2.64 17.11 7.29
CA SER A 427 2.43 18.56 7.36
C SER A 427 3.23 19.31 6.29
N ALA A 428 4.52 18.99 6.12
CA ALA A 428 5.36 19.62 5.10
C ALA A 428 4.85 19.34 3.67
N TYR A 429 4.27 18.16 3.42
CA TYR A 429 3.72 17.78 2.12
C TYR A 429 2.40 18.49 1.84
N ILE A 430 1.56 18.70 2.86
CA ILE A 430 0.33 19.48 2.76
C ILE A 430 0.65 20.93 2.38
N GLU A 431 1.67 21.54 2.98
CA GLU A 431 2.09 22.90 2.63
C GLU A 431 2.56 22.99 1.17
N ILE A 432 3.37 22.03 0.72
CA ILE A 432 3.77 21.95 -0.69
C ILE A 432 2.53 21.82 -1.58
N PHE A 433 1.58 20.96 -1.21
CA PHE A 433 0.35 20.76 -1.98
C PHE A 433 -0.49 22.04 -2.06
N ARG A 434 -0.64 22.78 -0.95
CA ARG A 434 -1.30 24.09 -0.90
C ARG A 434 -0.65 25.10 -1.86
N GLU A 435 0.68 25.18 -1.90
CA GLU A 435 1.39 26.05 -2.86
C GLU A 435 1.05 25.72 -4.33
N TYR A 436 0.84 24.44 -4.67
CA TYR A 436 0.47 24.05 -6.02
C TYR A 436 -1.01 24.30 -6.33
N LEU A 437 -1.90 24.08 -5.35
CA LEU A 437 -3.31 24.41 -5.50
C LEU A 437 -3.52 25.90 -5.77
N GLU A 438 -2.86 26.76 -4.99
CA GLU A 438 -2.92 28.22 -5.16
C GLU A 438 -2.44 28.63 -6.57
N LYS A 439 -1.32 28.07 -7.04
CA LYS A 439 -0.77 28.36 -8.38
C LYS A 439 -1.71 27.94 -9.52
N SER A 440 -2.46 26.86 -9.34
CA SER A 440 -3.42 26.36 -10.33
C SER A 440 -4.86 26.89 -10.11
N GLY A 441 -5.07 27.78 -9.14
CA GLY A 441 -6.37 28.41 -8.89
C GLY A 441 -7.40 27.53 -8.19
N TYR A 442 -6.96 26.53 -7.42
CA TYR A 442 -7.84 25.66 -6.64
C TYR A 442 -7.89 26.09 -5.17
N ASP A 443 -9.11 26.20 -4.63
CA ASP A 443 -9.31 26.49 -3.22
C ASP A 443 -9.06 25.25 -2.35
N TYR A 444 -8.17 25.37 -1.35
CA TYR A 444 -7.80 24.26 -0.47
C TYR A 444 -8.97 23.79 0.38
N ARG A 445 -9.79 24.71 0.91
CA ARG A 445 -10.92 24.38 1.79
C ARG A 445 -11.98 23.59 1.02
N MET A 446 -12.27 23.98 -0.23
CA MET A 446 -13.12 23.24 -1.15
C MET A 446 -12.54 21.84 -1.42
N ILE A 447 -11.24 21.71 -1.72
CA ILE A 447 -10.61 20.40 -1.97
C ILE A 447 -10.72 19.47 -0.76
N ARG A 448 -10.45 19.97 0.45
CA ARG A 448 -10.61 19.19 1.69
C ARG A 448 -12.06 18.76 1.89
N LEU A 449 -13.01 19.64 1.64
CA LEU A 449 -14.43 19.30 1.74
C LEU A 449 -14.84 18.20 0.74
N LEU A 450 -14.44 18.33 -0.52
CA LEU A 450 -14.73 17.32 -1.55
C LEU A 450 -14.03 15.98 -1.25
N GLU A 451 -12.89 16.00 -0.56
CA GLU A 451 -12.24 14.79 -0.08
C GLU A 451 -13.05 14.07 1.01
N ALA A 452 -13.70 14.80 1.93
CA ALA A 452 -14.60 14.18 2.91
C ALA A 452 -15.74 13.41 2.22
N SER A 453 -16.24 13.96 1.12
CA SER A 453 -17.23 13.31 0.24
C SER A 453 -16.75 11.93 -0.25
N LEU A 454 -15.46 11.79 -0.57
CA LEU A 454 -14.88 10.53 -1.02
C LEU A 454 -14.88 9.50 0.09
N PHE A 455 -14.41 9.84 1.29
CA PHE A 455 -14.43 8.94 2.45
C PHE A 455 -15.84 8.48 2.79
N LEU A 456 -16.82 9.40 2.79
CA LEU A 456 -18.22 9.06 3.07
C LEU A 456 -18.79 8.10 2.01
N SER A 457 -18.56 8.38 0.74
CA SER A 457 -19.09 7.55 -0.36
C SER A 457 -18.41 6.18 -0.51
N MET A 458 -17.22 5.99 0.07
CA MET A 458 -16.45 4.73 -0.04
C MET A 458 -16.78 3.71 1.05
N MET A 459 -17.41 4.11 2.15
CA MET A 459 -17.77 3.24 3.27
C MET A 459 -18.43 1.91 2.87
N PRO A 460 -19.53 1.87 2.07
CA PRO A 460 -20.21 0.61 1.75
C PRO A 460 -19.36 -0.35 0.90
N LEU A 461 -18.35 0.16 0.18
CA LEU A 461 -17.46 -0.64 -0.68
C LEU A 461 -16.40 -1.43 0.10
N HIS A 462 -16.27 -1.18 1.41
CA HIS A 462 -15.22 -1.75 2.25
C HIS A 462 -15.75 -2.46 3.49
N MET A 463 -17.03 -2.86 3.48
CA MET A 463 -17.68 -3.51 4.62
C MET A 463 -17.09 -4.87 5.01
N ASP A 464 -16.30 -5.50 4.13
CA ASP A 464 -15.47 -6.66 4.48
C ASP A 464 -14.45 -6.36 5.59
N PHE A 465 -14.15 -5.09 5.85
CA PHE A 465 -13.26 -4.62 6.91
C PHE A 465 -13.92 -3.51 7.74
N PRO A 466 -14.82 -3.85 8.69
CA PRO A 466 -15.61 -2.86 9.44
C PRO A 466 -14.77 -1.80 10.16
N GLN A 467 -13.61 -2.17 10.71
CA GLN A 467 -12.67 -1.23 11.34
C GLN A 467 -12.18 -0.15 10.36
N LYS A 468 -11.96 -0.50 9.09
CA LYS A 468 -11.54 0.43 8.03
C LYS A 468 -12.66 1.41 7.70
N VAL A 469 -13.89 0.92 7.63
CA VAL A 469 -15.08 1.75 7.40
C VAL A 469 -15.26 2.75 8.54
N PHE A 470 -15.05 2.32 9.79
CA PHE A 470 -15.12 3.22 10.94
C PHE A 470 -13.99 4.27 10.91
N GLY A 471 -12.79 3.85 10.52
CA GLY A 471 -11.67 4.77 10.29
C GLY A 471 -11.97 5.82 9.23
N PHE A 472 -12.62 5.45 8.11
CA PHE A 472 -13.07 6.41 7.09
C PHE A 472 -14.08 7.41 7.63
N LEU A 473 -15.03 6.96 8.45
CA LEU A 473 -16.01 7.83 9.07
C LEU A 473 -15.35 8.85 10.01
N LEU A 474 -14.46 8.40 10.90
CA LEU A 474 -13.71 9.28 11.79
C LEU A 474 -12.86 10.28 11.01
N ASN A 475 -12.21 9.83 9.93
CA ASN A 475 -11.41 10.72 9.09
C ASN A 475 -12.27 11.77 8.39
N ALA A 476 -13.43 11.38 7.85
CA ALA A 476 -14.38 12.31 7.25
C ALA A 476 -14.81 13.38 8.27
N ILE A 477 -15.16 12.98 9.50
CA ILE A 477 -15.50 13.91 10.59
C ILE A 477 -14.35 14.88 10.88
N ASN A 478 -13.11 14.38 11.01
CA ASN A 478 -11.94 15.22 11.25
C ASN A 478 -11.73 16.25 10.13
N ILE A 479 -11.97 15.86 8.87
CA ILE A 479 -11.89 16.77 7.73
C ILE A 479 -13.00 17.84 7.79
N LEU A 480 -14.24 17.47 8.15
CA LEU A 480 -15.33 18.45 8.31
C LEU A 480 -15.03 19.47 9.40
N GLU A 481 -14.48 19.02 10.54
CA GLU A 481 -14.05 19.89 11.62
C GLU A 481 -12.89 20.81 11.19
N GLU A 482 -11.92 20.30 10.42
CA GLU A 482 -10.87 21.13 9.82
C GLU A 482 -11.47 22.23 8.93
N VAL A 483 -12.38 21.89 8.02
CA VAL A 483 -13.02 22.82 7.08
C VAL A 483 -13.86 23.89 7.79
N LYS A 484 -14.46 23.59 8.94
CA LYS A 484 -15.22 24.56 9.76
C LYS A 484 -14.33 25.59 10.44
N ASN A 485 -13.13 25.18 10.84
CA ASN A 485 -12.21 25.98 11.65
C ASN A 485 -11.28 26.87 10.80
N VAL A 486 -11.38 26.77 9.47
CA VAL A 486 -10.75 27.64 8.47
C VAL A 486 -11.80 28.62 7.95
#